data_AF-A0A0P9QXG5-F1
#
_entry.id   AF-A0A0P9QXG5-F1
#
_cell.length_a   1.000
_cell.length_b   1.000
_cell.length_c   1.000
_cell.angle_alpha   90.00
_cell.angle_beta   90.00
_cell.angle_gamma   90.00
#
_symmetry.space_group_name_H-M   'P 1'
#
loop_
_entity.id
_entity.type
_entity.pdbx_description
1 polymer ?
#
loop_
_entity_poly.entity_id
_entity_poly.type
_entity_poly.pdbx_seq_one_letter_code
_entity_poly.pdbx_strand_id
1 'polypeptide(L)'
;MRTEKAYPIKPNPMRSSRNNIQLGVFSTNTEGGCTVTNAPERLRGDDWAGNLEIARVADDAGFEAFIPVGRWKGFGGTNNTGGVCFETYTWAAGIAALTNQIACSPHRTCPRFIRCLQPSRR
;
A
#
# COMPACT_ATOMS: atom_id res chain seq x y z
N MET A 1 -18.39 -32.76 10.73
CA MET A 1 -17.59 -32.66 9.50
C MET A 1 -17.52 -31.20 9.09
N ARG A 2 -16.35 -30.57 9.11
CA ARG A 2 -16.17 -29.22 8.54
C ARG A 2 -16.12 -29.37 7.03
N THR A 3 -17.10 -28.82 6.32
CA THR A 3 -17.06 -28.69 4.87
C THR A 3 -15.92 -27.76 4.49
N GLU A 4 -14.90 -28.29 3.80
CA GLU A 4 -13.84 -27.48 3.22
C GLU A 4 -14.42 -26.64 2.09
N LYS A 5 -14.55 -25.34 2.33
CA LYS A 5 -14.94 -24.37 1.30
C LYS A 5 -13.69 -24.08 0.46
N ALA A 6 -13.66 -24.54 -0.79
CA ALA A 6 -12.59 -24.19 -1.72
C ALA A 6 -12.76 -22.72 -2.15
N TYR A 7 -11.79 -21.87 -1.80
CA TYR A 7 -11.75 -20.49 -2.27
C TYR A 7 -10.84 -20.42 -3.49
N PRO A 8 -11.28 -19.83 -4.62
CA PRO A 8 -10.42 -19.65 -5.77
C PRO A 8 -9.23 -18.76 -5.38
N ILE A 9 -8.02 -19.27 -5.56
CA ILE A 9 -6.79 -18.53 -5.27
C ILE A 9 -6.60 -17.49 -6.38
N LYS A 10 -6.75 -16.21 -6.04
CA LYS A 10 -6.41 -15.12 -6.95
C LYS A 10 -4.88 -15.04 -7.13
N PRO A 11 -4.36 -14.96 -8.36
CA PRO A 11 -2.93 -14.76 -8.59
C PRO A 11 -2.50 -13.36 -8.13
N ASN A 12 -1.29 -13.24 -7.60
CA ASN A 12 -0.76 -11.95 -7.15
C ASN A 12 -0.28 -11.12 -8.37
N PRO A 13 -0.85 -9.92 -8.62
CA PRO A 13 -0.50 -9.11 -9.79
C PRO A 13 0.98 -8.72 -9.85
N MET A 14 1.67 -8.59 -8.70
CA MET A 14 3.13 -8.34 -8.68
C MET A 14 3.96 -9.52 -9.21
N ARG A 15 3.38 -10.71 -9.39
CA ARG A 15 4.09 -11.87 -9.99
C ARG A 15 3.50 -12.29 -11.32
N SER A 16 2.22 -12.02 -11.55
CA SER A 16 1.49 -12.45 -12.74
C SER A 16 1.21 -11.35 -13.75
N SER A 17 1.56 -10.09 -13.47
CA SER A 17 1.40 -8.99 -14.43
C SER A 17 2.26 -9.25 -15.68
N ARG A 18 1.71 -8.89 -16.85
CA ARG A 18 2.43 -8.93 -18.13
C ARG A 18 3.34 -7.71 -18.32
N ASN A 19 3.21 -6.70 -17.47
CA ASN A 19 3.96 -5.47 -17.59
C ASN A 19 5.44 -5.71 -17.25
N ASN A 20 6.33 -5.23 -18.11
CA ASN A 20 7.78 -5.30 -17.87
C ASN A 20 8.21 -4.41 -16.69
N ILE A 21 7.42 -3.37 -16.40
CA ILE A 21 7.61 -2.45 -15.28
C ILE A 21 6.29 -2.43 -14.50
N GLN A 22 6.37 -2.70 -13.21
CA GLN A 22 5.23 -2.69 -12.30
C GLN A 22 5.13 -1.35 -11.61
N LEU A 23 3.91 -0.84 -11.49
CA LEU A 23 3.63 0.43 -10.85
C LEU A 23 2.84 0.20 -9.56
N GLY A 24 3.08 1.07 -8.59
CA GLY A 24 2.36 1.01 -7.33
C GLY A 24 2.21 2.36 -6.67
N VAL A 25 1.19 2.47 -5.84
CA VAL A 25 0.90 3.66 -5.03
C VAL A 25 1.47 3.46 -3.64
N PHE A 26 2.12 4.50 -3.11
CA PHE A 26 2.88 4.42 -1.87
C PHE A 26 2.41 5.44 -0.83
N SER A 27 2.47 5.04 0.44
CA SER A 27 2.35 5.93 1.62
C SER A 27 1.01 6.63 1.85
N THR A 28 -0.09 6.16 1.26
CA THR A 28 -1.42 6.74 1.48
C THR A 28 -1.93 6.55 2.91
N ASN A 29 -1.41 5.60 3.68
CA ASN A 29 -1.83 5.38 5.07
C ASN A 29 -1.32 6.42 6.09
N THR A 30 -0.59 7.45 5.66
CA THR A 30 0.10 8.41 6.55
C THR A 30 -0.14 9.85 6.14
N GLU A 31 -0.23 10.75 7.12
CA GLU A 31 -0.33 12.19 6.92
C GLU A 31 0.72 12.72 5.93
N GLY A 32 0.28 13.41 4.88
CA GLY A 32 1.13 13.97 3.83
C GLY A 32 1.69 12.96 2.82
N GLY A 33 1.47 11.66 3.03
CA GLY A 33 2.00 10.59 2.20
C GLY A 33 3.50 10.72 1.92
N CYS A 34 3.89 10.70 0.64
CA CYS A 34 5.29 10.89 0.22
C CYS A 34 5.70 12.36 0.03
N THR A 35 4.79 13.30 0.25
CA THR A 35 5.01 14.71 -0.11
C THR A 35 5.08 15.57 1.13
N VAL A 36 6.26 16.09 1.43
CA VAL A 36 6.45 17.05 2.54
C VAL A 36 5.92 18.41 2.10
N THR A 37 4.67 18.70 2.45
CA THR A 37 3.99 19.96 2.07
C THR A 37 3.09 20.48 3.19
N ASN A 38 2.92 21.82 3.24
CA ASN A 38 1.98 22.52 4.12
C ASN A 38 0.64 22.85 3.43
N ALA A 39 0.43 22.37 2.20
CA ALA A 39 -0.80 22.60 1.46
C ALA A 39 -2.02 22.07 2.25
N PRO A 40 -3.14 22.82 2.31
CA PRO A 40 -4.33 22.39 3.06
C PRO A 40 -4.97 21.13 2.46
N GLU A 41 -4.83 20.90 1.16
CA GLU A 41 -5.33 19.73 0.42
C GLU A 41 -4.41 18.51 0.48
N ARG A 42 -3.36 18.54 1.31
CA ARG A 42 -2.46 17.39 1.47
C ARG A 42 -3.22 16.15 1.96
N LEU A 43 -2.68 14.98 1.62
CA LEU A 43 -3.27 13.72 2.04
C LEU A 43 -3.37 13.64 3.57
N ARG A 44 -4.56 13.36 4.06
CA ARG A 44 -4.85 13.29 5.49
C ARG A 44 -4.69 11.87 6.02
N GLY A 45 -3.93 11.71 7.09
CA GLY A 45 -3.63 10.43 7.70
C GLY A 45 -4.78 9.83 8.51
N ASP A 46 -5.82 10.61 8.81
CA ASP A 46 -7.06 10.17 9.46
C ASP A 46 -8.22 9.92 8.49
N ASP A 47 -8.02 10.11 7.18
CA ASP A 47 -9.06 9.94 6.17
C ASP A 47 -9.04 8.52 5.57
N TRP A 48 -9.83 7.63 6.17
CA TRP A 48 -10.01 6.28 5.63
C TRP A 48 -10.77 6.27 4.29
N ALA A 49 -11.76 7.14 4.12
CA ALA A 49 -12.61 7.13 2.94
C ALA A 49 -11.82 7.55 1.69
N GLY A 50 -11.03 8.62 1.79
CA GLY A 50 -10.12 9.05 0.74
C GLY A 50 -9.06 7.99 0.42
N ASN A 51 -8.51 7.31 1.44
CA ASN A 51 -7.57 6.21 1.23
C ASN A 51 -8.18 5.04 0.45
N LEU A 52 -9.43 4.67 0.77
CA LEU A 52 -10.14 3.62 0.07
C LEU A 52 -10.49 4.02 -1.37
N GLU A 53 -10.85 5.29 -1.60
CA GLU A 53 -11.09 5.81 -2.94
C GLU A 53 -9.82 5.71 -3.79
N ILE A 54 -8.67 6.17 -3.28
CA ILE A 54 -7.38 6.06 -3.97
C ILE A 54 -7.04 4.59 -4.27
N ALA A 55 -7.27 3.70 -3.31
CA ALA A 55 -7.01 2.27 -3.49
C ALA A 55 -7.88 1.65 -4.59
N ARG A 56 -9.16 2.02 -4.67
CA ARG A 56 -10.09 1.54 -5.71
C ARG A 56 -9.71 2.10 -7.08
N VAL A 57 -9.41 3.39 -7.17
CA VAL A 57 -8.96 4.00 -8.42
C VAL A 57 -7.67 3.33 -8.91
N ALA A 58 -6.73 3.02 -8.01
CA ALA A 58 -5.50 2.32 -8.37
C ALA A 58 -5.76 0.85 -8.81
N ASP A 59 -6.66 0.15 -8.12
CA ASP A 59 -7.07 -1.21 -8.47
C ASP A 59 -7.74 -1.26 -9.85
N ASP A 60 -8.67 -0.35 -10.12
CA ASP A 60 -9.39 -0.25 -11.39
C ASP A 60 -8.48 0.19 -12.55
N ALA A 61 -7.50 1.04 -12.27
CA ALA A 61 -6.48 1.45 -13.25
C ALA A 61 -5.44 0.35 -13.53
N GLY A 62 -5.48 -0.76 -12.80
CA GLY A 62 -4.60 -1.91 -13.03
C GLY A 62 -3.19 -1.78 -12.43
N PHE A 63 -3.00 -0.94 -11.40
CA PHE A 63 -1.75 -0.91 -10.66
C PHE A 63 -1.50 -2.24 -9.94
N GLU A 64 -0.26 -2.71 -9.92
CA GLU A 64 0.05 -4.01 -9.33
C GLU A 64 0.20 -3.96 -7.81
N ALA A 65 0.57 -2.81 -7.23
CA ALA A 65 0.91 -2.72 -5.82
C ALA A 65 0.31 -1.50 -5.10
N PHE A 66 -0.17 -1.72 -3.89
CA PHE A 66 -0.59 -0.69 -2.95
C PHE A 66 0.17 -0.87 -1.64
N ILE A 67 1.08 0.05 -1.34
CA ILE A 67 2.12 -0.17 -0.33
C ILE A 67 2.00 0.92 0.77
N PRO A 68 1.68 0.55 2.02
CA PRO A 68 1.68 1.48 3.14
C PRO A 68 3.09 1.73 3.67
N VAL A 69 3.26 2.78 4.46
CA VAL A 69 4.46 3.04 5.25
C VAL A 69 4.32 2.46 6.66
N GLY A 70 5.36 1.72 7.07
CA GLY A 70 5.52 1.13 8.40
C GLY A 70 5.97 2.14 9.44
N ARG A 71 5.13 3.11 9.80
CA ARG A 71 5.49 4.19 10.73
C ARG A 71 4.36 4.57 11.68
N TRP A 72 4.74 4.81 12.93
CA TRP A 72 3.84 5.20 14.03
C TRP A 72 4.14 6.58 14.64
N LYS A 73 5.13 7.30 14.08
CA LYS A 73 5.59 8.59 14.59
C LYS A 73 6.01 9.49 13.43
N GLY A 74 5.46 10.71 13.41
CA GLY A 74 5.79 11.72 12.42
C GLY A 74 7.17 12.34 12.60
N PHE A 75 7.57 13.13 11.61
CA PHE A 75 8.83 13.86 11.64
C PHE A 75 8.87 14.97 12.71
N GLY A 76 7.73 15.36 13.29
CA GLY A 76 7.63 16.47 14.22
C GLY A 76 7.66 17.83 13.54
N GLY A 77 7.72 18.89 14.34
CA GLY A 77 7.64 20.27 13.86
C GLY A 77 6.24 20.69 13.41
N THR A 78 6.13 21.86 12.79
CA THR A 78 4.85 22.46 12.37
C THR A 78 4.14 21.68 11.27
N ASN A 79 4.91 21.05 10.38
CA ASN A 79 4.38 20.27 9.25
C ASN A 79 3.98 18.83 9.64
N ASN A 80 4.72 18.22 10.58
CA ASN A 80 4.52 16.87 11.12
C ASN A 80 4.03 15.80 10.12
N THR A 81 4.65 15.73 8.93
CA THR A 81 4.38 14.66 7.95
C THR A 81 4.57 13.28 8.59
N GLY A 82 3.64 12.37 8.33
CA GLY A 82 3.56 11.04 8.95
C GLY A 82 3.22 11.07 10.44
N GLY A 83 2.69 12.19 10.95
CA GLY A 83 2.27 12.34 12.35
C GLY A 83 1.07 11.49 12.70
N VAL A 84 0.01 11.57 11.89
CA VAL A 84 -1.18 10.73 11.99
C VAL A 84 -1.08 9.63 10.94
N CYS A 85 -1.21 8.37 11.37
CA CYS A 85 -1.09 7.21 10.49
C CYS A 85 -2.03 6.09 10.94
N PHE A 86 -2.54 5.32 9.99
CA PHE A 86 -3.15 4.03 10.29
C PHE A 86 -2.07 2.97 10.55
N GLU A 87 -2.39 2.01 11.43
CA GLU A 87 -1.53 0.86 11.67
C GLU A 87 -1.42 0.01 10.38
N THR A 88 -0.18 -0.31 10.00
CA THR A 88 0.18 -0.77 8.65
C THR A 88 -0.49 -2.09 8.27
N TYR A 89 -0.58 -3.05 9.19
CA TYR A 89 -1.12 -4.37 8.88
C TYR A 89 -2.64 -4.38 8.82
N THR A 90 -3.29 -3.72 9.78
CA THR A 90 -4.75 -3.59 9.83
C THR A 90 -5.28 -2.76 8.67
N TRP A 91 -4.58 -1.67 8.32
CA TRP A 91 -4.86 -0.89 7.12
C TRP A 91 -4.75 -1.75 5.87
N ALA A 92 -3.66 -2.52 5.73
CA ALA A 92 -3.44 -3.35 4.55
C ALA A 92 -4.51 -4.45 4.42
N ALA A 93 -4.92 -5.06 5.54
CA ALA A 93 -6.00 -6.03 5.58
C ALA A 93 -7.34 -5.41 5.18
N GLY A 94 -7.65 -4.20 5.65
CA GLY A 94 -8.87 -3.47 5.30
C GLY A 94 -8.94 -3.12 3.82
N ILE A 95 -7.83 -2.63 3.25
CA ILE A 95 -7.76 -2.31 1.82
C ILE A 95 -7.87 -3.60 0.98
N ALA A 96 -7.11 -4.64 1.32
CA ALA A 96 -7.15 -5.91 0.60
C ALA A 96 -8.54 -6.59 0.61
N ALA A 97 -9.35 -6.35 1.65
CA ALA A 97 -10.71 -6.85 1.71
C ALA A 97 -11.69 -6.09 0.80
N LEU A 98 -11.35 -4.87 0.40
CA LEU A 98 -12.23 -3.94 -0.33
C LEU A 98 -11.75 -3.63 -1.75
N THR A 99 -10.64 -4.24 -2.18
CA THR A 99 -10.12 -4.20 -3.55
C THR A 99 -10.17 -5.60 -4.18
N ASN A 100 -10.07 -5.66 -5.51
CA ASN A 100 -10.28 -6.88 -6.27
C ASN A 100 -8.98 -7.60 -6.64
N GLN A 101 -7.97 -6.88 -7.12
CA GLN A 101 -6.79 -7.50 -7.73
C GLN A 101 -5.47 -6.97 -7.19
N ILE A 102 -5.39 -5.68 -6.85
CA ILE A 102 -4.17 -4.99 -6.43
C ILE A 102 -3.51 -5.68 -5.23
N ALA A 103 -2.19 -5.88 -5.29
CA ALA A 103 -1.47 -6.48 -4.18
C ALA A 103 -1.25 -5.45 -3.07
N CYS A 104 -1.98 -5.60 -1.96
CA CYS A 104 -1.68 -4.84 -0.76
C CYS A 104 -0.63 -5.58 0.07
N SER A 105 0.61 -5.07 0.06
CA SER A 105 1.71 -5.66 0.80
C SER A 105 2.18 -4.69 1.87
N PRO A 106 2.08 -5.02 3.17
CA PRO A 106 2.61 -4.15 4.21
C PRO A 106 4.10 -3.96 4.02
N HIS A 107 4.58 -2.71 4.06
CA HIS A 107 6.00 -2.44 3.98
C HIS A 107 6.70 -3.05 5.20
N ARG A 108 7.49 -4.09 4.94
CA ARG A 108 8.36 -4.70 5.95
C ARG A 108 9.41 -3.67 6.34
N THR A 109 9.57 -3.40 7.63
CA THR A 109 10.77 -2.76 8.18
C THR A 109 12.02 -3.37 7.53
N CYS A 110 12.79 -2.53 6.83
CA CYS A 110 13.97 -2.82 6.00
C CYS A 110 14.89 -3.91 6.62
N PRO A 111 15.35 -4.95 5.87
CA PRO A 111 16.46 -4.78 4.92
C PRO A 111 16.41 -5.62 3.62
N ARG A 112 15.36 -6.40 3.32
CA ARG A 112 15.43 -7.42 2.24
C ARG A 112 14.78 -7.04 0.90
N PHE A 113 14.16 -5.87 0.80
CA PHE A 113 13.39 -5.45 -0.39
C PHE A 113 14.28 -5.14 -1.62
N ILE A 114 15.59 -4.87 -1.43
CA ILE A 114 16.53 -4.63 -2.54
C ILE A 114 16.87 -5.91 -3.34
N ARG A 115 16.71 -7.11 -2.77
CA ARG A 115 17.18 -8.34 -3.43
C ARG A 115 16.22 -8.94 -4.47
N CYS A 116 15.03 -8.37 -4.64
CA CYS A 116 14.08 -8.82 -5.69
C CYS A 116 14.14 -7.98 -6.99
N LEU A 117 14.91 -6.89 -7.03
CA LEU A 117 15.02 -6.02 -8.23
C LEU A 117 16.36 -6.13 -8.97
N GLN A 118 17.26 -7.02 -8.56
CA GLN A 118 18.43 -7.35 -9.39
C GLN A 118 18.21 -8.71 -10.07
N PRO A 119 18.19 -8.77 -11.42
CA PRO A 119 18.33 -10.03 -12.11
C PRO A 119 19.78 -10.47 -11.97
N SER A 120 20.08 -11.37 -11.02
CA SER A 120 21.36 -12.07 -11.06
C SER A 120 21.24 -13.26 -11.99
N ARG A 121 21.64 -13.04 -13.25
CA ARG A 121 22.22 -14.09 -14.08
C ARG A 121 23.38 -14.73 -13.31
N ARG A 122 23.19 -15.97 -12.87
CA ARG A 122 24.11 -17.13 -12.98
C ARG A 122 23.47 -18.32 -12.30
#